data_AF-A0A916UIS6-F1
#
_entry.id   AF-A0A916UIS6-F1
#
_cell.length_a   1.000
_cell.length_b   1.000
_cell.length_c   1.000
_cell.angle_alpha   90.00
_cell.angle_beta   90.00
_cell.angle_gamma   90.00
#
_symmetry.space_group_name_H-M   'P 1'
#
loop_
_entity.id
_entity.type
_entity.pdbx_description
1 polymer ?
#
loop_
_entity_poly.entity_id
_entity_poly.type
_entity_poly.pdbx_seq_one_letter_code
_entity_poly.pdbx_strand_id
1 'polypeptide(L)'
;MSDRFNALEHWAGLGHEVEAGQVWVDPVKAREPLEACNRFIEGLEAMLAKIYSHGEVVGFGILPSGVHTRDVFAARLNESSQSLKTAIEQHIDVVERMRSVFKNSVDRFEEAEAATRANLNAVSQTR
;
A
#
# COMPACT_ATOMS: atom_id res chain seq x y z
N MET A 1 5.01 -17.35 -5.18
CA MET A 1 5.75 -16.76 -4.05
C MET A 1 6.97 -15.93 -4.51
N SER A 2 7.80 -16.42 -5.44
CA SER A 2 9.00 -15.70 -5.94
C SER A 2 8.75 -14.27 -6.45
N ASP A 3 7.71 -14.09 -7.27
CA ASP A 3 7.48 -12.82 -7.98
C ASP A 3 7.09 -11.65 -7.05
N ARG A 4 6.39 -11.97 -5.95
CA ARG A 4 5.95 -10.98 -4.95
C ARG A 4 7.06 -10.60 -3.97
N PHE A 5 7.93 -11.54 -3.64
CA PHE A 5 9.12 -11.26 -2.84
C PHE A 5 10.06 -10.32 -3.61
N ASN A 6 10.24 -10.58 -4.91
CA ASN A 6 10.98 -9.71 -5.82
C ASN A 6 10.39 -8.28 -5.88
N ALA A 7 9.06 -8.13 -5.90
CA ALA A 7 8.42 -6.82 -5.89
C ALA A 7 8.70 -6.05 -4.57
N LEU A 8 8.61 -6.73 -3.42
CA LEU A 8 8.89 -6.14 -2.11
C LEU A 8 10.35 -5.67 -1.98
N GLU A 9 11.30 -6.47 -2.46
CA GLU A 9 12.73 -6.13 -2.49
C GLU A 9 13.02 -5.01 -3.49
N HIS A 10 12.36 -5.03 -4.66
CA HIS A 10 12.50 -3.98 -5.66
C HIS A 10 12.06 -2.61 -5.12
N TRP A 11 10.88 -2.52 -4.51
CA TRP A 11 10.40 -1.27 -3.91
C TRP A 11 11.23 -0.82 -2.72
N ALA A 12 11.75 -1.76 -1.92
CA ALA A 12 12.67 -1.45 -0.83
C ALA A 12 13.99 -0.87 -1.37
N GLY A 13 14.54 -1.46 -2.43
CA GLY A 13 15.74 -0.95 -3.11
C GLY A 13 15.55 0.45 -3.66
N LEU A 14 14.45 0.69 -4.39
CA LEU A 14 14.11 2.02 -4.89
C LEU A 14 13.91 3.05 -3.77
N GLY A 15 13.30 2.65 -2.65
CA GLY A 15 13.18 3.51 -1.48
C GLY A 15 14.54 3.95 -0.94
N HIS A 16 15.48 3.03 -0.81
CA HIS A 16 16.84 3.33 -0.37
C HIS A 16 17.60 4.22 -1.37
N GLU A 17 17.44 3.99 -2.68
CA GLU A 17 18.05 4.83 -3.72
C GLU A 17 17.47 6.25 -3.74
N VAL A 18 16.16 6.40 -3.51
CA VAL A 18 15.49 7.70 -3.35
C VAL A 18 15.99 8.39 -2.09
N GLU A 19 16.06 7.71 -0.94
CA GLU A 19 16.61 8.27 0.31
C GLU A 19 18.05 8.74 0.14
N ALA A 20 18.90 7.91 -0.49
CA ALA A 20 20.27 8.24 -0.82
C ALA A 20 20.41 9.37 -1.87
N GLY A 21 19.31 9.81 -2.48
CA GLY A 21 19.29 10.85 -3.52
C GLY A 21 19.90 10.38 -4.85
N GLN A 22 20.05 9.08 -5.03
CA GLN A 22 20.58 8.45 -6.25
C GLN A 22 19.52 8.37 -7.34
N VAL A 23 18.25 8.23 -6.95
CA VAL A 23 17.09 8.29 -7.84
C VAL A 23 16.24 9.49 -7.46
N TRP A 24 15.92 10.30 -8.48
CA TRP A 24 15.02 11.44 -8.32
C TRP A 24 13.72 11.14 -9.06
N VAL A 25 12.62 11.11 -8.31
CA VAL A 25 11.28 11.03 -8.89
C VAL A 25 10.74 12.44 -9.01
N ASP A 26 10.26 12.79 -10.21
CA ASP A 26 9.61 14.08 -10.44
C ASP A 26 8.40 14.22 -9.51
N PRO A 27 8.39 15.18 -8.58
CA PRO A 27 7.39 15.30 -7.53
C PRO A 27 6.03 15.69 -8.10
N VAL A 28 5.98 16.41 -9.23
CA VAL A 28 4.71 16.71 -9.92
C VAL A 28 4.12 15.43 -10.49
N LYS A 29 4.97 14.55 -11.03
CA LYS A 29 4.56 13.25 -11.56
C LYS A 29 4.36 12.19 -10.48
N ALA A 30 4.88 12.38 -9.27
CA ALA A 30 4.73 11.46 -8.15
C ALA A 30 3.38 11.60 -7.43
N ARG A 31 2.70 12.75 -7.54
CA ARG A 31 1.40 13.00 -6.87
C ARG A 31 0.30 12.07 -7.37
N GLU A 32 0.17 11.90 -8.68
CA GLU A 32 -0.87 11.03 -9.26
C GLU A 32 -0.67 9.54 -8.88
N PRO A 33 0.53 8.94 -9.00
CA PRO A 33 0.83 7.62 -8.47
C PRO A 33 0.61 7.51 -6.97
N LEU A 34 0.96 8.53 -6.18
CA LEU A 34 0.74 8.54 -4.73
C LEU A 34 -0.76 8.46 -4.39
N GLU A 35 -1.60 9.25 -5.06
CA GLU A 35 -3.05 9.18 -4.89
C GLU A 35 -3.62 7.83 -5.35
N ALA A 36 -3.09 7.27 -6.44
CA ALA A 36 -3.49 5.95 -6.92
C ALA A 36 -3.15 4.86 -5.89
N CYS A 37 -1.98 4.92 -5.25
CA CYS A 37 -1.62 4.03 -4.15
C CYS A 37 -2.61 4.13 -2.99
N ASN A 38 -2.98 5.35 -2.58
CA ASN A 38 -3.93 5.57 -1.48
C ASN A 38 -5.30 4.94 -1.79
N ARG A 39 -5.87 5.24 -2.97
CA ARG A 39 -7.15 4.66 -3.40
C ARG A 39 -7.10 3.14 -3.48
N PHE A 40 -5.96 2.58 -3.90
CA PHE A 40 -5.80 1.15 -4.03
C PHE A 40 -5.70 0.46 -2.67
N ILE A 41 -4.97 1.03 -1.72
CA ILE A 41 -4.92 0.55 -0.32
C ILE A 41 -6.32 0.58 0.30
N GLU A 42 -7.05 1.69 0.19
CA GLU A 42 -8.42 1.82 0.69
C GLU A 42 -9.36 0.73 0.13
N GLY A 43 -9.24 0.43 -1.17
CA GLY A 43 -10.02 -0.64 -1.81
C GLY A 43 -9.68 -2.03 -1.26
N LEU A 44 -8.39 -2.30 -1.03
CA LEU A 44 -7.93 -3.57 -0.46
C LEU A 44 -8.35 -3.73 1.01
N GLU A 45 -8.25 -2.67 1.80
CA GLU A 45 -8.74 -2.64 3.19
C GLU A 45 -10.26 -2.84 3.26
N ALA A 46 -11.02 -2.23 2.36
CA ALA A 46 -12.47 -2.44 2.26
C ALA A 46 -12.81 -3.91 1.91
N MET A 47 -12.03 -4.53 1.02
CA MET A 47 -12.20 -5.95 0.68
C MET A 47 -11.87 -6.86 1.89
N LEU A 48 -10.79 -6.54 2.60
CA LEU A 48 -10.39 -7.23 3.82
C LEU A 48 -11.47 -7.11 4.92
N ALA A 49 -12.01 -5.92 5.14
CA ALA A 49 -13.12 -5.68 6.06
C ALA A 49 -14.39 -6.48 5.68
N LYS A 50 -14.67 -6.63 4.38
CA LYS A 50 -15.74 -7.51 3.90
C LYS A 50 -15.47 -8.98 4.22
N ILE A 51 -14.24 -9.45 4.03
CA ILE A 51 -13.85 -10.83 4.38
C ILE A 51 -14.01 -11.08 5.88
N TYR A 52 -13.58 -10.13 6.72
CA TYR A 52 -13.76 -10.25 8.17
C TYR A 52 -15.24 -10.22 8.59
N SER A 53 -16.06 -9.36 8.00
CA SER A 53 -17.50 -9.26 8.31
C SER A 53 -18.34 -10.43 7.77
N HIS A 54 -17.93 -11.07 6.68
CA HIS A 54 -18.59 -12.23 6.09
C HIS A 54 -17.93 -13.57 6.47
N GLY A 55 -16.89 -13.53 7.32
CA GLY A 55 -16.25 -14.72 7.88
C GLY A 55 -17.18 -15.56 8.76
N GLU A 56 -18.26 -14.96 9.26
CA GLU A 56 -19.47 -15.70 9.65
C GLU A 56 -20.39 -15.82 8.44
N VAL A 57 -20.18 -16.86 7.62
CA VAL A 57 -21.12 -17.15 6.52
C VAL A 57 -22.41 -17.72 7.11
N VAL A 58 -23.30 -16.84 7.58
CA VAL A 58 -24.67 -17.19 7.97
C VAL A 58 -25.54 -17.14 6.70
N GLY A 59 -26.05 -18.30 6.29
CA GLY A 59 -26.84 -18.41 5.05
C GLY A 59 -26.96 -19.82 4.47
N PHE A 60 -26.13 -20.76 4.89
CA PHE A 60 -26.18 -22.14 4.40
C PHE A 60 -27.28 -23.02 5.05
N GLY A 61 -28.02 -22.48 6.02
CA GLY A 61 -29.01 -23.23 6.80
C GLY A 61 -28.39 -24.20 7.80
N ILE A 62 -29.22 -24.83 8.64
CA ILE A 62 -28.82 -25.81 9.67
C ILE A 62 -28.67 -27.25 9.13
N LEU A 63 -28.85 -27.43 7.82
CA LEU A 63 -28.71 -28.73 7.18
C LEU A 63 -27.23 -29.17 7.20
N PRO A 64 -26.93 -30.47 7.35
CA PRO A 64 -25.55 -30.97 7.41
C PRO A 64 -24.68 -30.57 6.21
N SER A 65 -25.27 -30.47 5.00
CA SER A 65 -24.60 -30.00 3.79
C SER A 65 -24.25 -28.51 3.83
N GLY A 66 -25.10 -27.71 4.48
CA GLY A 66 -24.88 -26.29 4.67
C GLY A 66 -23.76 -25.99 5.66
N VAL A 67 -23.73 -26.75 6.77
CA VAL A 67 -22.63 -26.71 7.75
C VAL A 67 -21.31 -27.14 7.10
N HIS A 68 -21.30 -28.23 6.33
CA HIS A 68 -20.10 -28.69 5.64
C HIS A 68 -19.57 -27.66 4.62
N THR A 69 -20.46 -27.04 3.84
CA THR A 69 -20.05 -26.02 2.85
C THR A 69 -19.51 -24.76 3.54
N ARG A 70 -20.13 -24.34 4.64
CA ARG A 70 -19.64 -23.25 5.49
C ARG A 70 -18.25 -23.57 6.04
N ASP A 71 -18.06 -24.76 6.58
CA ASP A 71 -16.81 -25.15 7.21
C ASP A 71 -15.68 -25.30 6.17
N VAL A 72 -15.97 -25.79 4.96
CA VAL A 72 -15.02 -25.82 3.83
C VAL A 72 -14.69 -24.41 3.34
N PHE A 73 -15.67 -23.51 3.26
CA PHE A 73 -15.42 -22.10 2.89
C PHE A 73 -14.60 -21.37 3.96
N ALA A 74 -14.94 -21.57 5.24
CA ALA A 74 -14.20 -21.02 6.37
C ALA A 74 -12.78 -21.57 6.43
N ALA A 75 -12.58 -22.87 6.17
CA ALA A 75 -11.24 -23.47 6.07
C ALA A 75 -10.43 -22.88 4.90
N ARG A 76 -11.05 -22.62 3.73
CA ARG A 76 -10.35 -21.93 2.62
C ARG A 76 -10.00 -20.48 2.94
N LEU A 77 -10.79 -19.82 3.79
CA LEU A 77 -10.53 -18.46 4.25
C LEU A 77 -9.49 -18.40 5.38
N ASN A 78 -9.39 -19.43 6.24
CA ASN A 78 -8.59 -19.42 7.46
C ASN A 78 -7.32 -20.29 7.43
N GLU A 79 -7.28 -21.37 6.64
CA GLU A 79 -6.31 -22.46 6.84
C GLU A 79 -5.27 -22.64 5.71
N SER A 80 -4.90 -21.58 4.99
CA SER A 80 -3.68 -21.68 4.18
C SER A 80 -2.87 -20.39 4.17
N SER A 81 -1.55 -20.54 4.05
CA SER A 81 -0.61 -19.48 3.68
C SER A 81 -0.90 -18.84 2.30
N GLN A 82 -1.95 -19.31 1.62
CA GLN A 82 -2.54 -18.77 0.39
C GLN A 82 -4.00 -18.35 0.58
N SER A 83 -4.46 -18.13 1.81
CA SER A 83 -5.81 -17.62 2.04
C SER A 83 -5.98 -16.28 1.33
N LEU A 84 -7.19 -16.03 0.84
CA LEU A 84 -7.52 -14.76 0.19
C LEU A 84 -7.17 -13.56 1.08
N LYS A 85 -7.35 -13.71 2.39
CA LYS A 85 -6.92 -12.75 3.41
C LYS A 85 -5.43 -12.47 3.35
N THR A 86 -4.61 -13.51 3.49
CA THR A 86 -3.14 -13.39 3.45
C THR A 86 -2.67 -12.80 2.12
N ALA A 87 -3.31 -13.13 1.00
CA ALA A 87 -2.98 -12.56 -0.30
C ALA A 87 -3.27 -11.06 -0.37
N ILE A 88 -4.39 -10.59 0.19
CA ILE A 88 -4.77 -9.17 0.25
C ILE A 88 -3.83 -8.40 1.18
N GLU A 89 -3.58 -8.90 2.39
CA GLU A 89 -2.66 -8.28 3.36
C GLU A 89 -1.27 -8.08 2.74
N GLN A 90 -0.75 -9.10 2.06
CA GLN A 90 0.56 -9.00 1.43
C GLN A 90 0.57 -8.11 0.18
N HIS A 91 -0.58 -7.85 -0.45
CA HIS A 91 -0.68 -6.85 -1.52
C HIS A 91 -0.73 -5.44 -0.96
N ILE A 92 -1.38 -5.23 0.19
CA ILE A 92 -1.32 -3.97 0.94
C ILE A 92 0.14 -3.64 1.26
N ASP A 93 0.92 -4.60 1.79
CA ASP A 93 2.35 -4.39 2.11
C ASP A 93 3.18 -3.88 0.93
N VAL A 94 2.95 -4.41 -0.27
CA VAL A 94 3.66 -3.98 -1.50
C VAL A 94 3.26 -2.55 -1.88
N VAL A 95 1.97 -2.25 -1.87
CA VAL A 95 1.45 -0.94 -2.29
C VAL A 95 1.81 0.14 -1.27
N GLU A 96 1.87 -0.19 0.02
CA GLU A 96 2.35 0.72 1.07
C GLU A 96 3.83 1.09 0.89
N ARG A 97 4.67 0.14 0.52
CA ARG A 97 6.08 0.42 0.20
C ARG A 97 6.19 1.34 -1.00
N MET A 98 5.45 1.06 -2.06
CA MET A 98 5.39 1.92 -3.25
C MET A 98 4.91 3.34 -2.91
N ARG A 99 3.85 3.46 -2.10
CA ARG A 99 3.33 4.74 -1.57
C ARG A 99 4.40 5.51 -0.82
N SER A 100 5.18 4.83 0.04
CA SER A 100 6.23 5.46 0.85
C SER A 100 7.32 6.10 -0.03
N VAL A 101 7.72 5.44 -1.12
CA VAL A 101 8.71 5.98 -2.07
C VAL A 101 8.22 7.28 -2.70
N PHE A 102 6.98 7.28 -3.22
CA PHE A 102 6.40 8.48 -3.83
C PHE A 102 6.19 9.59 -2.81
N LYS A 103 5.72 9.26 -1.60
CA LYS A 103 5.54 10.23 -0.53
C LYS A 103 6.86 10.90 -0.15
N ASN A 104 7.93 10.12 0.08
CA ASN A 104 9.24 10.65 0.40
C ASN A 104 9.75 11.62 -0.69
N SER A 105 9.56 11.25 -1.95
CA SER A 105 9.94 12.10 -3.09
C SER A 105 9.19 13.44 -3.12
N VAL A 106 7.88 13.42 -2.84
CA VAL A 106 7.06 14.65 -2.76
C VAL A 106 7.45 15.50 -1.56
N ASP A 107 7.59 14.90 -0.37
CA ASP A 107 7.92 15.62 0.87
C ASP A 107 9.27 16.34 0.74
N ARG A 108 10.30 15.67 0.22
CA ARG A 108 11.64 16.26 0.00
C ARG A 108 11.61 17.44 -0.97
N PHE A 109 10.74 17.38 -1.98
CA PHE A 109 10.59 18.50 -2.91
C PHE A 109 9.92 19.70 -2.24
N GLU A 110 8.85 19.47 -1.47
CA GLU A 110 8.16 20.53 -0.74
C GLU A 110 9.09 21.22 0.28
N GLU A 111 9.92 20.43 0.97
CA GLU A 111 10.98 20.94 1.87
C GLU A 111 12.02 21.80 1.12
N ALA A 112 12.52 21.32 -0.03
CA ALA A 112 13.49 22.05 -0.84
C ALA A 112 12.91 23.35 -1.42
N GLU A 113 11.64 23.34 -1.82
CA GLU A 113 10.93 24.52 -2.31
C GLU A 113 10.74 25.55 -1.18
N ALA A 114 10.32 25.11 0.00
CA ALA A 114 10.15 25.96 1.17
C ALA A 114 11.48 26.62 1.59
N ALA A 115 12.57 25.86 1.60
CA ALA A 115 13.91 26.36 1.90
C ALA A 115 14.38 27.38 0.85
N THR A 116 14.17 27.09 -0.44
CA THR A 116 14.52 28.01 -1.53
C THR A 116 13.73 29.32 -1.41
N ARG A 117 12.43 29.24 -1.12
CA ARG A 117 11.56 30.41 -0.92
C ARG A 117 12.00 31.26 0.27
N ALA A 118 12.34 30.63 1.39
CA ALA A 118 12.87 31.33 2.57
C ALA A 118 14.17 32.07 2.26
N ASN A 119 15.09 31.44 1.53
CA ASN A 119 16.35 32.06 1.11
C ASN A 119 16.13 33.26 0.18
N LEU A 120 15.24 33.14 -0.81
CA LEU A 120 14.90 34.25 -1.72
C LEU A 120 14.34 35.45 -0.95
N ASN A 121 13.45 35.20 0.02
CA ASN A 121 12.91 36.25 0.88
C ASN A 121 14.02 36.94 1.70
N ALA A 122 14.93 36.17 2.31
CA ALA A 122 16.05 36.71 3.08
C ALA A 122 16.99 37.58 2.21
N VAL A 123 17.31 37.14 0.99
CA VAL A 123 18.12 37.90 0.03
C VAL A 123 17.41 39.19 -0.38
N SER A 124 16.10 39.15 -0.61
CA SER A 124 15.32 40.34 -1.00
C SER A 124 15.22 41.40 0.12
N GLN A 125 15.31 41.01 1.39
CA GLN A 125 15.26 41.93 2.54
C GLN A 125 16.60 42.60 2.86
N THR A 126 17.70 42.06 2.34
CA THR A 126 19.06 42.59 2.57
C THR A 126 19.44 43.65 1.53
N ARG A 127 18.58 43.92 0.54
CA ARG A 127 18.79 44.88 -0.55
C ARG A 127 17.84 46.06 -0.43
#